data_AF-A0A662FG31-F1
#
_entry.id   AF-A0A662FG31-F1
#
_cell.length_a   1.000
_cell.length_b   1.000
_cell.length_c   1.000
_cell.angle_alpha   90.00
_cell.angle_beta   90.00
_cell.angle_gamma   90.00
#
_symmetry.space_group_name_H-M   'P 1'
#
loop_
_entity.id
_entity.type
_entity.pdbx_description
1 polymer ?
#
loop_
_entity_poly.entity_id
_entity_poly.type
_entity_poly.pdbx_seq_one_letter_code
_entity_poly.pdbx_strand_id
1 'polypeptide(L)'
;LLDGVEVKLYCTSPLRKDTDNDNMDDYFEISNGWDPLTPDTAPPNITSIQIPTNITIGDNVTILANVSDDTAVANVLLYYSDGFSWSYKCMAFENGIYMATLYNVKNTTYSVKVVAMDYSGNTQESQIYKFSPTTTLTENQTTQSQGEEERFDFITLIIYVSVGVGVTLILVAVVVYLKYKKR
;
A
#
# COMPACT_ATOMS: atom_id res chain seq x y z
N LEU A 1 33.23 -4.27 20.17
CA LEU A 1 34.43 -5.12 20.00
C LEU A 1 35.22 -5.09 21.32
N LEU A 2 36.46 -5.60 21.39
CA LEU A 2 37.33 -5.41 22.57
C LEU A 2 38.06 -4.06 22.44
N ASP A 3 37.85 -3.19 23.42
CA ASP A 3 38.52 -1.93 23.79
C ASP A 3 39.88 -1.57 23.13
N GLY A 4 40.80 -2.52 22.93
CA GLY A 4 42.09 -2.27 22.27
C GLY A 4 42.10 -2.30 20.74
N VAL A 5 41.13 -2.97 20.11
CA VAL A 5 41.02 -3.16 18.65
C VAL A 5 40.29 -1.98 17.99
N GLU A 6 39.21 -1.49 18.59
CA GLU A 6 38.43 -0.34 18.10
C GLU A 6 39.32 0.89 17.86
N VAL A 7 40.09 1.28 18.88
CA VAL A 7 40.94 2.49 18.82
C VAL A 7 42.07 2.36 17.81
N LYS A 8 42.71 1.19 17.70
CA LYS A 8 43.92 1.02 16.88
C LYS A 8 43.64 0.70 15.42
N LEU A 9 42.55 0.00 15.14
CA LEU A 9 42.24 -0.51 13.82
C LEU A 9 41.15 0.30 13.12
N TYR A 10 40.14 0.75 13.87
CA TYR A 10 38.95 1.39 13.32
C TYR A 10 38.80 2.86 13.73
N CYS A 11 39.65 3.34 14.65
CA CYS A 11 39.61 4.68 15.21
C CYS A 11 38.25 5.04 15.87
N THR A 12 37.46 4.04 16.22
CA THR A 12 36.17 4.22 16.90
C THR A 12 36.36 4.40 18.41
N SER A 13 35.34 4.93 19.07
CA SER A 13 35.35 5.21 20.49
C SER A 13 35.04 3.93 21.31
N PRO A 14 35.95 3.43 22.16
CA PRO A 14 35.70 2.24 22.97
C PRO A 14 34.65 2.47 24.07
N LEU A 15 34.26 3.73 24.28
CA LEU A 15 33.25 4.16 25.27
C LEU A 15 31.87 4.39 24.64
N ARG A 16 31.77 4.32 23.31
CA ARG A 16 30.52 4.58 22.58
C ARG A 16 30.30 3.43 21.60
N LYS A 17 29.07 2.92 21.57
CA LYS A 17 28.72 1.80 20.68
C LYS A 17 28.51 2.26 19.23
N ASP A 18 28.18 3.53 19.08
CA ASP A 18 27.93 4.29 17.86
C ASP A 18 28.83 5.53 18.02
N THR A 19 29.85 5.68 17.18
CA THR A 19 30.90 6.70 17.30
C THR A 19 30.52 8.01 16.61
N ASP A 20 29.80 7.98 15.50
CA ASP A 20 29.42 9.15 14.73
C ASP A 20 28.00 9.69 15.05
N ASN A 21 27.23 8.98 15.88
CA ASN A 21 25.86 9.27 16.33
C ASN A 21 24.81 9.23 15.22
N ASP A 22 24.91 8.30 14.27
CA ASP A 22 23.88 8.13 13.25
C ASP A 22 22.83 7.06 13.61
N ASN A 23 22.93 6.44 14.79
CA ASN A 23 22.12 5.33 15.31
C ASN A 23 22.51 3.94 14.83
N MET A 24 23.55 3.79 14.01
CA MET A 24 24.17 2.50 13.72
C MET A 24 25.26 2.18 14.74
N ASP A 25 25.36 0.92 15.13
CA ASP A 25 26.47 0.50 15.99
C ASP A 25 27.75 0.38 15.14
N ASP A 26 28.90 0.84 15.64
CA ASP A 26 30.21 0.73 14.97
C ASP A 26 30.48 -0.70 14.50
N TYR A 27 30.12 -1.69 15.32
CA TYR A 27 30.29 -3.10 14.96
C TYR A 27 29.44 -3.51 13.76
N PHE A 28 28.20 -3.02 13.69
CA PHE A 28 27.29 -3.32 12.60
C PHE A 28 27.82 -2.72 11.29
N GLU A 29 28.23 -1.46 11.31
CA GLU A 29 28.80 -0.78 10.15
C GLU A 29 30.08 -1.45 9.66
N ILE A 30 31.04 -1.71 10.57
CA ILE A 30 32.29 -2.42 10.24
C ILE A 30 31.99 -3.80 9.65
N SER A 31 31.02 -4.54 10.19
CA SER A 31 30.67 -5.87 9.70
C SER A 31 30.05 -5.86 8.31
N ASN A 32 29.41 -4.75 7.91
CA ASN A 32 28.83 -4.55 6.58
C ASN A 32 29.76 -3.77 5.63
N GLY A 33 30.90 -3.26 6.13
CA GLY A 33 31.89 -2.54 5.34
C GLY A 33 31.60 -1.04 5.17
N TRP A 34 30.79 -0.46 6.04
CA TRP A 34 30.55 0.99 6.12
C TRP A 34 31.56 1.65 7.08
N ASP A 35 31.61 2.99 7.04
CA ASP A 35 32.57 3.78 7.81
C ASP A 35 31.94 4.27 9.13
N PRO A 36 32.32 3.72 10.31
CA PRO A 36 31.71 4.04 11.61
C PRO A 36 32.08 5.43 12.16
N LEU A 37 32.73 6.25 11.34
CA LEU A 37 33.16 7.61 11.65
C LEU A 37 32.44 8.65 10.77
N THR A 38 31.62 8.20 9.82
CA THR A 38 30.95 9.04 8.85
C THR A 38 29.45 8.75 8.89
N PRO A 39 28.64 9.66 9.45
CA PRO A 39 27.24 9.39 9.70
C PRO A 39 26.48 9.25 8.38
N ASP A 40 25.59 8.26 8.30
CA ASP A 40 24.69 8.13 7.16
C ASP A 40 23.57 9.19 7.23
N THR A 41 23.48 9.97 6.15
CA THR A 41 22.49 11.04 6.00
C THR A 41 21.67 10.89 4.72
N ALA A 42 21.93 9.85 3.93
CA ALA A 42 21.25 9.60 2.68
C ALA A 42 19.94 8.85 2.95
N PRO A 43 18.78 9.32 2.46
CA PRO A 43 17.55 8.58 2.59
C PRO A 43 17.48 7.43 1.57
N PRO A 44 16.71 6.37 1.88
CA PRO A 44 16.45 5.28 0.94
C PRO A 44 15.93 5.76 -0.41
N ASN A 45 16.36 5.11 -1.48
CA ASN A 45 15.87 5.37 -2.83
C ASN A 45 14.76 4.38 -3.21
N ILE A 46 13.56 4.92 -3.48
CA ILE A 46 12.42 4.16 -4.00
C ILE A 46 12.40 4.27 -5.53
N THR A 47 12.93 3.24 -6.21
CA THR A 47 13.14 3.28 -7.66
C THR A 47 11.90 2.92 -8.46
N SER A 48 11.05 2.03 -7.96
CA SER A 48 9.81 1.66 -8.64
C SER A 48 8.75 1.13 -7.68
N ILE A 49 7.49 1.42 -7.97
CA ILE A 49 6.32 0.84 -7.30
C ILE A 49 5.42 0.24 -8.38
N GLN A 50 5.03 -1.01 -8.19
CA GLN A 50 4.20 -1.76 -9.14
C GLN A 50 2.85 -2.09 -8.49
N ILE A 51 1.78 -1.63 -9.14
CA ILE A 51 0.40 -1.93 -8.77
C ILE A 51 -0.22 -2.72 -9.93
N PRO A 52 -0.85 -3.89 -9.67
CA PRO A 52 -1.53 -4.66 -10.70
C PRO A 52 -2.58 -3.82 -11.44
N THR A 53 -2.79 -4.13 -12.72
CA THR A 53 -3.87 -3.56 -13.54
C THR A 53 -5.09 -4.47 -13.54
N ASN A 54 -6.23 -3.96 -14.04
CA ASN A 54 -7.48 -4.73 -14.17
C ASN A 54 -7.98 -5.35 -12.84
N ILE A 55 -7.79 -4.64 -11.73
CA ILE A 55 -8.23 -5.07 -10.41
C ILE A 55 -9.75 -5.13 -10.36
N THR A 56 -10.29 -6.21 -9.81
CA THR A 56 -11.72 -6.39 -9.59
C THR A 56 -12.09 -6.35 -8.11
N ILE A 57 -13.36 -6.04 -7.83
CA ILE A 57 -13.88 -6.01 -6.46
C ILE A 57 -13.74 -7.40 -5.83
N GLY A 58 -13.15 -7.47 -4.64
CA GLY A 58 -12.91 -8.72 -3.92
C GLY A 58 -11.51 -9.30 -4.12
N ASP A 59 -10.72 -8.76 -5.05
CA ASP A 59 -9.35 -9.22 -5.30
C ASP A 59 -8.42 -8.95 -4.12
N ASN A 60 -7.35 -9.73 -4.08
CA ASN A 60 -6.17 -9.46 -3.27
C ASN A 60 -5.14 -8.74 -4.15
N VAL A 61 -4.79 -7.51 -3.78
CA VAL A 61 -3.88 -6.66 -4.56
C VAL A 61 -2.52 -6.65 -3.89
N THR A 62 -1.55 -7.33 -4.49
CA THR A 62 -0.15 -7.29 -4.04
C THR A 62 0.58 -6.15 -4.73
N ILE A 63 1.08 -5.21 -3.93
CA ILE A 63 1.87 -4.06 -4.36
C ILE A 63 3.33 -4.38 -4.12
N LEU A 64 4.16 -4.15 -5.13
CA LEU A 64 5.60 -4.39 -5.10
C LEU A 64 6.37 -3.07 -5.11
N ALA A 65 7.51 -3.02 -4.44
CA ALA A 65 8.41 -1.86 -4.44
C ALA A 65 9.88 -2.29 -4.50
N ASN A 66 10.65 -1.64 -5.37
CA ASN A 66 12.11 -1.71 -5.36
C ASN A 66 12.64 -0.53 -4.55
N VAL A 67 13.30 -0.85 -3.45
CA VAL A 67 13.88 0.10 -2.51
C VAL A 67 15.34 -0.31 -2.29
N SER A 68 16.23 0.66 -2.37
CA SER A 68 17.67 0.48 -2.13
C SER A 68 18.17 1.62 -1.27
N ASP A 69 19.34 1.44 -0.68
CA ASP A 69 20.03 2.45 0.12
C ASP A 69 21.53 2.24 -0.05
N ASP A 70 22.37 3.26 0.19
CA ASP A 70 23.83 3.12 0.17
C ASP A 70 24.36 2.38 1.40
N THR A 71 23.61 2.37 2.51
CA THR A 71 23.81 1.46 3.62
C THR A 71 22.79 0.31 3.58
N ALA A 72 21.76 0.31 4.44
CA ALA A 72 20.72 -0.71 4.49
C ALA A 72 19.36 -0.13 4.85
N VAL A 73 18.36 -0.63 4.13
CA VAL A 73 16.95 -0.34 4.39
C VAL A 73 16.47 -1.13 5.61
N ALA A 74 16.04 -0.42 6.67
CA ALA A 74 15.53 -1.03 7.90
C ALA A 74 14.05 -1.43 7.77
N ASN A 75 13.21 -0.55 7.23
CA ASN A 75 11.78 -0.82 7.09
C ASN A 75 11.17 -0.17 5.85
N VAL A 76 10.25 -0.89 5.22
CA VAL A 76 9.43 -0.40 4.11
C VAL A 76 7.96 -0.59 4.47
N LEU A 77 7.21 0.50 4.42
CA LEU A 77 5.80 0.57 4.78
C LEU A 77 4.96 0.93 3.55
N LEU A 78 3.89 0.17 3.32
CA LEU A 78 2.82 0.55 2.41
C LEU A 78 1.76 1.32 3.20
N TYR A 79 1.60 2.61 2.91
CA TYR A 79 0.47 3.40 3.35
C TYR A 79 -0.65 3.31 2.32
N TYR A 80 -1.89 3.13 2.77
CA TYR A 80 -3.07 3.06 1.92
C TYR A 80 -4.28 3.74 2.56
N SER A 81 -5.15 4.30 1.72
CA SER A 81 -6.44 4.89 2.11
C SER A 81 -7.48 4.53 1.06
N ASP A 82 -8.68 4.19 1.51
CA ASP A 82 -9.85 3.85 0.70
C ASP A 82 -10.83 5.03 0.56
N GLY A 83 -10.39 6.23 0.93
CA GLY A 83 -11.17 7.48 0.88
C GLY A 83 -11.40 8.13 2.25
N PHE A 84 -11.07 7.44 3.35
CA PHE A 84 -11.29 7.96 4.71
C PHE A 84 -9.98 8.33 5.41
N SER A 85 -9.31 7.35 6.02
CA SER A 85 -8.09 7.55 6.80
C SER A 85 -6.97 6.66 6.29
N TRP A 86 -5.74 7.16 6.39
CA TRP A 86 -4.56 6.39 6.06
C TRP A 86 -4.34 5.28 7.10
N SER A 87 -4.14 4.07 6.60
CA SER A 87 -3.62 2.91 7.32
C SER A 87 -2.27 2.51 6.72
N TYR A 88 -1.51 1.68 7.42
CA TYR A 88 -0.23 1.17 6.91
C TYR A 88 -0.06 -0.34 7.14
N LYS A 89 0.83 -0.94 6.33
CA LYS A 89 1.31 -2.32 6.46
C LYS A 89 2.81 -2.35 6.27
N CYS A 90 3.50 -3.21 7.02
CA CYS A 90 4.89 -3.55 6.71
C CYS A 90 4.93 -4.32 5.38
N MET A 91 5.87 -3.96 4.51
CA MET A 91 6.16 -4.73 3.30
C MET A 91 7.19 -5.81 3.65
N ALA A 92 6.90 -7.05 3.26
CA ALA A 92 7.84 -8.17 3.42
C ALA A 92 8.88 -8.10 2.30
N PHE A 93 10.15 -8.37 2.64
CA PHE A 93 11.22 -8.48 1.65
C PHE A 93 11.42 -9.94 1.27
N GLU A 94 11.07 -10.28 0.03
CA GLU A 94 11.20 -11.65 -0.49
C GLU A 94 11.73 -11.59 -1.92
N ASN A 95 12.70 -12.45 -2.25
CA ASN A 95 13.28 -12.54 -3.59
C ASN A 95 13.80 -11.20 -4.17
N GLY A 96 14.33 -10.33 -3.31
CA GLY A 96 14.91 -9.05 -3.73
C GLY A 96 13.92 -7.90 -3.92
N ILE A 97 12.65 -8.08 -3.57
CA ILE A 97 11.62 -7.05 -3.73
C ILE A 97 10.75 -6.93 -2.46
N TYR A 98 10.35 -5.71 -2.13
CA TYR A 98 9.41 -5.47 -1.04
C TYR A 98 7.98 -5.65 -1.53
N MET A 99 7.13 -6.34 -0.77
CA MET A 99 5.73 -6.54 -1.13
C MET A 99 4.75 -6.46 0.03
N ALA A 100 3.55 -5.94 -0.22
CA ALA A 100 2.43 -6.01 0.71
C ALA A 100 1.11 -6.21 -0.04
N THR A 101 0.21 -6.98 0.57
CA THR A 101 -1.09 -7.32 -0.03
C THR A 101 -2.23 -6.60 0.70
N LEU A 102 -3.07 -5.93 -0.09
CA LEU A 102 -4.39 -5.44 0.32
C LEU A 102 -5.42 -6.51 -0.01
N TYR A 103 -6.08 -7.06 1.01
CA TYR A 103 -7.01 -8.18 0.84
C TYR A 103 -8.43 -7.70 0.60
N ASN A 104 -9.16 -8.37 -0.30
CA ASN A 104 -10.59 -8.20 -0.52
C ASN A 104 -10.98 -6.73 -0.79
N VAL A 105 -10.33 -6.11 -1.79
CA VAL A 105 -10.48 -4.70 -2.12
C VAL A 105 -11.92 -4.33 -2.51
N LYS A 106 -12.35 -3.12 -2.16
CA LYS A 106 -13.74 -2.66 -2.31
C LYS A 106 -13.92 -1.75 -3.51
N ASN A 107 -15.18 -1.48 -3.87
CA ASN A 107 -15.53 -0.53 -4.93
C ASN A 107 -15.32 0.92 -4.45
N THR A 108 -14.05 1.31 -4.34
CA THR A 108 -13.62 2.65 -3.96
C THR A 108 -12.29 2.96 -4.63
N THR A 109 -11.91 4.22 -4.64
CA THR A 109 -10.59 4.62 -5.12
C THR A 109 -9.60 4.53 -3.97
N TYR A 110 -8.64 3.61 -4.10
CA TYR A 110 -7.52 3.50 -3.18
C TYR A 110 -6.46 4.53 -3.55
N SER A 111 -5.93 5.21 -2.54
CA SER A 111 -4.69 5.99 -2.63
C SER A 111 -3.61 5.27 -1.85
N VAL A 112 -2.44 5.06 -2.46
CA VAL A 112 -1.32 4.34 -1.84
C VAL A 112 -0.02 5.10 -2.02
N LYS A 113 0.89 4.94 -1.06
CA LYS A 113 2.27 5.43 -1.14
C LYS A 113 3.18 4.49 -0.34
N VAL A 114 4.45 4.45 -0.70
CA VAL A 114 5.47 3.67 0.01
C VAL A 114 6.35 4.64 0.79
N VAL A 115 6.67 4.27 2.02
CA VAL A 115 7.63 4.98 2.87
C VAL A 115 8.72 4.00 3.26
N ALA A 116 9.97 4.34 2.98
CA ALA A 116 11.15 3.57 3.32
C ALA A 116 11.99 4.33 4.33
N MET A 117 12.62 3.59 5.25
CA MET A 117 13.52 4.12 6.27
C MET A 117 14.72 3.18 6.40
N ASP A 118 15.91 3.74 6.54
CA ASP A 118 17.17 3.02 6.79
C ASP A 118 17.42 2.81 8.30
N TYR A 119 18.59 2.28 8.65
CA TYR A 119 18.96 2.07 10.06
C TYR A 119 19.38 3.36 10.79
N SER A 120 19.78 4.40 10.05
CA SER A 120 20.16 5.71 10.61
C SER A 120 18.96 6.64 10.83
N GLY A 121 17.77 6.22 10.38
CA GLY A 121 16.51 6.93 10.53
C GLY A 121 16.19 7.89 9.39
N ASN A 122 17.00 7.94 8.32
CA ASN A 122 16.66 8.70 7.14
C ASN A 122 15.45 8.04 6.46
N THR A 123 14.55 8.88 5.95
CA THR A 123 13.25 8.42 5.45
C THR A 123 12.97 8.99 4.07
N GLN A 124 12.45 8.15 3.18
CA GLN A 124 11.94 8.55 1.86
C GLN A 124 10.48 8.15 1.71
N GLU A 125 9.67 9.07 1.19
CA GLU A 125 8.28 8.84 0.83
C GLU A 125 8.09 8.92 -0.70
N SER A 126 7.34 8.00 -1.28
CA SER A 126 6.95 8.07 -2.69
C SER A 126 5.81 9.07 -2.92
N GLN A 127 5.61 9.48 -4.17
CA GLN A 127 4.34 10.07 -4.58
C GLN A 127 3.15 9.15 -4.30
N ILE A 128 1.93 9.72 -4.33
CA ILE A 128 0.69 8.98 -4.15
C ILE A 128 0.23 8.39 -5.48
N TYR A 129 0.02 7.07 -5.50
CA TYR A 129 -0.58 6.33 -6.60
C TYR A 129 -2.04 6.03 -6.29
N LYS A 130 -2.86 5.85 -7.33
CA LYS A 130 -4.28 5.54 -7.18
C LYS A 130 -4.70 4.38 -8.05
N PHE A 131 -5.61 3.56 -7.54
CA PHE A 131 -6.29 2.52 -8.31
C PHE A 131 -7.73 2.36 -7.84
N SER A 132 -8.62 1.90 -8.73
CA SER A 132 -10.03 1.69 -8.43
C SER A 132 -10.43 0.30 -8.93
N PRO A 133 -10.77 -0.64 -8.04
CA PRO A 133 -11.31 -1.94 -8.44
C PRO A 133 -12.59 -1.79 -9.24
N THR A 134 -12.74 -2.60 -10.28
CA THR A 134 -13.91 -2.59 -11.16
C THR A 134 -14.81 -3.80 -10.91
N THR A 135 -16.10 -3.67 -11.18
CA THR A 135 -16.98 -4.83 -11.15
C THR A 135 -16.59 -5.77 -12.29
N THR A 136 -16.49 -7.07 -12.00
CA THR A 136 -16.31 -8.08 -13.03
C THR A 136 -17.49 -8.00 -14.00
N LEU A 137 -17.25 -7.59 -15.25
CA LEU A 137 -18.24 -7.78 -16.30
C LEU A 137 -18.39 -9.29 -16.48
N THR A 138 -19.55 -9.84 -16.12
CA THR A 138 -19.88 -11.21 -16.51
C THR A 138 -20.14 -11.18 -18.01
N GLU A 139 -19.09 -11.38 -18.80
CA GLU A 139 -19.19 -11.53 -20.25
C GLU A 139 -19.79 -12.91 -20.54
N ASN A 140 -21.11 -13.01 -20.42
CA ASN A 140 -21.88 -13.90 -21.26
C ASN A 140 -22.62 -12.98 -22.22
N GLN A 141 -22.14 -12.86 -23.46
CA GLN A 141 -22.92 -12.98 -24.69
C GLN A 141 -22.03 -12.74 -25.92
N THR A 142 -21.76 -13.82 -26.65
CA THR A 142 -21.51 -13.77 -28.10
C THR A 142 -22.80 -13.30 -28.79
N THR A 143 -22.75 -12.24 -29.61
CA THR A 143 -23.02 -12.20 -31.07
C THR A 143 -23.34 -10.76 -31.53
N GLN A 144 -22.80 -10.37 -32.69
CA GLN A 144 -22.95 -9.10 -33.40
C GLN A 144 -24.41 -8.73 -33.75
N SER A 145 -24.79 -7.45 -33.66
CA SER A 145 -25.20 -6.57 -34.79
C SER A 145 -25.86 -5.27 -34.30
N GLN A 146 -25.68 -4.19 -35.06
CA GLN A 146 -26.22 -2.83 -34.87
C GLN A 146 -27.72 -2.81 -34.49
N GLY A 147 -28.04 -2.15 -33.37
CA GLY A 147 -29.40 -1.79 -32.96
C GLY A 147 -29.35 -0.86 -31.75
N GLU A 148 -30.15 0.20 -31.78
CA GLU A 148 -30.18 1.36 -30.85
C GLU A 148 -30.07 0.97 -29.36
N GLU A 149 -29.15 1.61 -28.62
CA GLU A 149 -29.00 1.43 -27.17
C GLU A 149 -30.27 1.89 -26.43
N GLU A 150 -31.09 0.96 -25.94
CA GLU A 150 -32.12 1.27 -24.94
C GLU A 150 -31.43 1.62 -23.61
N ARG A 151 -31.35 2.93 -23.32
CA ARG A 151 -30.90 3.47 -22.03
C ARG A 151 -31.93 3.13 -20.94
N PHE A 152 -31.58 2.23 -20.03
CA PHE A 152 -32.37 1.92 -18.84
C PHE A 152 -31.90 2.73 -17.63
N ASP A 153 -32.75 3.64 -17.14
CA ASP A 153 -32.53 4.33 -15.88
C ASP A 153 -33.16 3.53 -14.74
N PHE A 154 -32.35 3.15 -13.74
CA PHE A 154 -32.82 2.49 -12.52
C PHE A 154 -33.10 3.52 -11.43
N ILE A 155 -34.28 3.43 -10.80
CA ILE A 155 -34.59 4.16 -9.57
C ILE A 155 -34.74 3.14 -8.44
N THR A 156 -33.87 3.22 -7.43
CA THR A 156 -33.96 2.39 -6.22
C THR A 156 -34.93 3.04 -5.24
N LEU A 157 -36.04 2.36 -4.92
CA LEU A 157 -37.01 2.82 -3.94
C LEU A 157 -36.79 2.08 -2.62
N ILE A 158 -36.40 2.81 -1.57
CA ILE A 158 -36.24 2.28 -0.21
C ILE A 158 -37.56 2.48 0.54
N ILE A 159 -38.21 1.39 0.96
CA ILE A 159 -39.48 1.44 1.70
C ILE A 159 -39.22 0.96 3.14
N TYR A 160 -39.72 1.74 4.10
CA TYR A 160 -39.72 1.36 5.52
C TYR A 160 -41.03 0.64 5.85
N VAL A 161 -40.94 -0.63 6.22
CA VAL A 161 -42.10 -1.39 6.70
C VAL A 161 -41.97 -1.63 8.19
N SER A 162 -42.94 -1.12 8.95
CA SER A 162 -43.09 -1.43 10.38
C SER A 162 -44.04 -2.62 10.53
N VAL A 163 -43.61 -3.65 11.25
CA VAL A 163 -44.48 -4.77 11.62
C VAL A 163 -44.90 -4.57 13.08
N GLY A 164 -46.20 -4.44 13.32
CA GLY A 164 -46.75 -4.21 14.66
C GLY A 164 -46.54 -5.43 15.56
N VAL A 165 -45.54 -5.39 16.43
CA VAL A 165 -45.56 -5.18 17.89
C VAL A 165 -44.10 -5.36 18.32
N GLY A 166 -43.43 -4.24 18.65
CA GLY A 166 -41.97 -4.22 18.85
C GLY A 166 -41.29 -3.55 17.66
N VAL A 167 -40.47 -2.54 17.95
CA VAL A 167 -39.92 -1.59 16.96
C VAL A 167 -38.79 -2.21 16.14
N THR A 168 -39.09 -3.26 15.37
CA THR A 168 -38.18 -3.78 14.36
C THR A 168 -38.50 -3.11 13.03
N LEU A 169 -37.64 -2.20 12.58
CA LEU A 169 -37.67 -1.64 11.23
C LEU A 169 -36.96 -2.62 10.30
N ILE A 170 -37.69 -3.20 9.36
CA ILE A 170 -37.10 -4.02 8.31
C ILE A 170 -36.90 -3.14 7.07
N LEU A 171 -35.67 -3.12 6.57
CA LEU A 171 -35.27 -2.41 5.36
C LEU A 171 -35.59 -3.30 4.15
N VAL A 172 -36.52 -2.86 3.29
CA VAL A 172 -36.82 -3.55 2.03
C VAL A 172 -36.45 -2.64 0.87
N ALA A 173 -35.48 -3.07 0.06
CA ALA A 173 -35.10 -2.39 -1.17
C ALA A 173 -35.90 -2.96 -2.35
N VAL A 174 -36.66 -2.12 -3.06
CA VAL A 174 -37.38 -2.49 -4.28
C VAL A 174 -36.74 -1.78 -5.47
N VAL A 175 -36.30 -2.55 -6.46
CA VAL A 175 -35.77 -2.01 -7.72
C VAL A 175 -36.91 -1.95 -8.74
N VAL A 176 -37.25 -0.76 -9.23
CA VAL A 176 -38.33 -0.54 -10.21
C VAL A 176 -37.74 -0.26 -11.58
N TYR A 177 -38.24 -0.96 -12.60
CA TYR A 177 -37.82 -0.82 -13.99
C TYR A 177 -38.83 0.00 -14.78
N LEU A 178 -38.38 1.08 -15.44
CA LEU A 178 -39.21 1.91 -16.32
C LEU A 178 -38.80 1.69 -17.77
N LYS A 179 -39.68 1.04 -18.55
CA LYS A 179 -39.51 0.91 -20.00
C LYS A 179 -40.11 2.11 -20.72
N TYR A 180 -39.26 2.99 -21.24
CA TYR A 180 -39.72 4.09 -22.10
C TYR A 180 -39.71 3.66 -23.57
N LYS A 181 -40.89 3.61 -24.19
CA LYS A 181 -41.02 3.49 -25.64
C LYS A 181 -41.00 4.90 -26.24
N LYS A 182 -39.94 5.27 -26.97
CA LYS A 182 -39.94 6.49 -27.78
C LYS A 182 -41.09 6.42 -28.80
N ARG A 183 -41.88 7.50 -28.89
CA ARG A 183 -42.83 7.73 -29.99
C ARG A 183 -42.10 8.26 -31.20
#